data_AF-A0A852WA13-F1
#
_entry.id   AF-A0A852WA13-F1
#
_cell.length_a   1.000
_cell.length_b   1.000
_cell.length_c   1.000
_cell.angle_alpha   90.00
_cell.angle_beta   90.00
_cell.angle_gamma   90.00
#
_symmetry.space_group_name_H-M   'P 1'
#
loop_
_entity.id
_entity.type
_entity.pdbx_description
1 polymer ?
#
loop_
_entity_poly.entity_id
_entity_poly.type
_entity_poly.pdbx_seq_one_letter_code
_entity_poly.pdbx_strand_id
1 'polypeptide(L)' 'MDPSLQSEPRPDTPAAGNALLWLTGTLALFGGFLVAVPGREAAGRTWLWVGLVLLVVGGVTFALALRSRLSYLREHPGD' A
#
# COMPACT_ATOMS: atom_id res chain seq x y z
N MET A 1 3.51 23.02 -29.04
CA MET A 1 3.47 21.99 -28.00
C MET A 1 2.09 22.06 -27.37
N ASP A 2 1.32 21.00 -27.50
CA ASP A 2 -0.07 20.93 -27.02
C ASP A 2 -0.07 20.75 -25.48
N PRO A 3 -0.66 21.67 -24.70
CA PRO A 3 -0.69 21.57 -23.23
C PRO A 3 -1.53 20.38 -22.74
N SER A 4 -2.35 19.76 -23.60
CA SER A 4 -3.12 18.57 -23.25
C SER A 4 -2.28 17.29 -23.06
N LEU A 5 -1.04 17.27 -23.55
CA LEU A 5 -0.10 16.14 -23.39
C LEU A 5 0.67 16.15 -22.06
N GLN A 6 0.53 17.19 -21.22
CA GLN A 6 1.13 17.23 -19.88
C GLN A 6 0.27 16.57 -18.81
N SER A 7 -0.94 16.14 -19.16
CA SER A 7 -1.93 15.56 -18.24
C SER A 7 -1.78 14.06 -18.04
N GLU A 8 -0.84 13.40 -18.71
CA GLU A 8 -0.49 12.02 -18.37
C GLU A 8 0.16 12.05 -16.97
N PRO A 9 -0.46 11.42 -15.95
CA PRO A 9 0.12 11.37 -14.62
C PRO A 9 1.44 10.63 -14.74
N ARG A 10 2.56 11.35 -14.73
CA ARG A 10 3.89 10.76 -14.77
C ARG A 10 3.97 9.79 -13.57
N PRO A 11 4.20 8.49 -13.80
CA PRO A 11 4.17 7.49 -12.73
C PRO A 11 5.21 7.73 -11.64
N ASP A 12 6.22 8.56 -11.95
CA ASP A 12 7.39 8.85 -11.11
C ASP A 12 7.20 10.10 -10.21
N THR A 13 5.96 10.47 -9.88
CA THR A 13 5.72 11.59 -8.97
C THR A 13 5.87 11.14 -7.50
N PRO A 14 6.60 11.89 -6.64
CA PRO A 14 6.74 11.57 -5.21
C PRO A 14 5.41 11.38 -4.48
N ALA A 15 4.36 12.07 -4.95
CA ALA A 15 2.99 11.97 -4.46
C ALA A 15 2.37 10.58 -4.71
N ALA A 16 2.62 9.96 -5.87
CA ALA A 16 2.11 8.62 -6.19
C ALA A 16 2.75 7.55 -5.28
N GLY A 17 4.06 7.65 -5.02
CA GLY A 17 4.75 6.79 -4.07
C GLY A 17 4.25 6.94 -2.63
N ASN A 18 3.94 8.17 -2.21
CA ASN A 18 3.37 8.42 -0.88
C ASN A 18 1.93 7.90 -0.75
N ALA A 19 1.11 8.10 -1.78
CA ALA A 19 -0.25 7.58 -1.82
C ALA A 19 -0.27 6.04 -1.79
N LEU A 20 0.64 5.39 -2.53
CA LEU A 20 0.77 3.94 -2.53
C LEU A 20 1.12 3.38 -1.15
N LEU A 21 2.04 4.03 -0.42
CA LEU A 21 2.38 3.66 0.96
C LEU A 21 1.20 3.81 1.91
N TRP A 22 0.46 4.92 1.83
CA TRP A 22 -0.73 5.13 2.65
C TRP A 22 -1.82 4.10 2.35
N LEU A 23 -2.12 3.86 1.08
CA LEU A 23 -3.14 2.88 0.67
C LEU A 23 -2.77 1.46 1.12
N THR A 24 -1.53 1.03 0.89
CA THR A 24 -1.07 -0.33 1.23
C THR A 24 -0.94 -0.52 2.75
N GLY A 25 -0.49 0.50 3.47
CA GLY A 25 -0.45 0.49 4.94
C GLY A 25 -1.85 0.43 5.56
N THR A 26 -2.80 1.20 5.02
CA THR A 26 -4.20 1.17 5.48
C THR A 26 -4.85 -0.19 5.19
N LEU A 27 -4.55 -0.79 4.03
CA LEU A 27 -5.02 -2.13 3.68
C LEU A 27 -4.48 -3.20 4.64
N ALA A 28 -3.20 -3.11 5.01
CA ALA A 28 -2.59 -4.00 5.99
C ALA A 28 -3.24 -3.84 7.38
N LEU A 29 -3.43 -2.60 7.85
CA LEU A 29 -4.13 -2.33 9.12
C LEU A 29 -5.56 -2.86 9.12
N PHE A 30 -6.28 -2.69 8.01
CA PHE A 30 -7.64 -3.22 7.86
C PHE A 30 -7.67 -4.75 7.89
N GLY A 31 -6.70 -5.42 7.25
CA GLY A 31 -6.51 -6.87 7.38
C GLY A 31 -6.29 -7.30 8.83
N GLY A 32 -5.45 -6.58 9.57
CA GLY A 32 -5.21 -6.82 11.00
C GLY A 32 -6.46 -6.65 11.86
N PHE A 33 -7.25 -5.61 11.60
CA PHE A 33 -8.53 -5.38 12.28
C PHE A 33 -9.51 -6.54 12.05
N LEU A 34 -9.63 -7.04 10.82
CA LEU A 34 -10.49 -8.18 10.49
C LEU A 34 -10.03 -9.48 11.18
N VAL A 35 -8.72 -9.67 11.34
CA VAL A 35 -8.19 -10.81 12.10
C VAL A 35 -8.52 -10.66 13.59
N ALA A 36 -8.35 -9.46 14.16
CA ALA A 36 -8.43 -9.23 15.60
C ALA A 36 -9.86 -9.16 16.15
N VAL A 37 -10.80 -8.56 15.41
CA VAL A 37 -12.15 -8.23 15.91
C VAL A 37 -13.17 -9.32 15.57
N PRO A 38 -13.61 -9.50 14.31
CA PRO A 38 -14.61 -10.51 13.98
C PRO A 38 -14.07 -11.94 14.06
N GLY A 39 -12.75 -12.15 13.92
CA GLY A 39 -12.16 -13.48 13.88
C GLY A 39 -12.31 -14.33 15.14
N ARG A 40 -12.72 -13.74 16.27
CA ARG A 40 -12.95 -14.46 17.53
C ARG A 40 -14.34 -15.13 17.60
N GLU A 41 -15.27 -14.77 16.71
CA GLU A 41 -16.61 -15.37 16.67
C GLU A 41 -16.65 -16.58 15.73
N ALA A 42 -17.47 -17.59 16.07
CA ALA A 42 -17.59 -18.82 15.28
C ALA A 42 -18.09 -18.56 13.85
N ALA A 43 -18.92 -17.52 13.65
CA ALA A 43 -19.37 -17.02 12.35
C ALA A 43 -18.31 -16.13 11.65
N GLY A 44 -17.33 -15.63 12.40
CA GLY A 44 -16.24 -14.76 11.94
C GLY A 44 -15.01 -15.47 11.39
N ARG A 45 -15.01 -16.82 11.37
CA ARG A 45 -13.86 -17.62 10.93
C ARG A 45 -13.47 -17.37 9.47
N THR A 46 -14.43 -17.05 8.61
CA THR A 46 -14.17 -16.64 7.22
C THR A 46 -13.46 -15.28 7.17
N TRP A 47 -13.81 -14.35 8.07
CA TRP A 47 -13.19 -13.03 8.17
C TRP A 47 -11.73 -13.10 8.64
N LEU A 48 -11.32 -14.13 9.38
CA LEU A 48 -9.90 -14.39 9.68
C LEU A 48 -9.09 -14.59 8.40
N TRP A 49 -9.57 -15.43 7.48
CA TRP A 49 -8.87 -15.71 6.23
C TRP A 49 -8.82 -14.49 5.32
N VAL A 50 -9.94 -13.76 5.21
CA VAL A 50 -10.00 -12.50 4.47
C VAL A 50 -9.03 -11.48 5.06
N GLY A 51 -9.03 -11.32 6.38
CA GLY A 51 -8.11 -10.43 7.09
C GLY A 51 -6.64 -10.83 6.91
N LEU A 52 -6.34 -12.13 6.97
CA LEU A 52 -4.98 -12.66 6.75
C LEU A 52 -4.50 -12.35 5.32
N VAL A 53 -5.33 -12.60 4.31
CA VAL A 53 -4.99 -12.31 2.90
C VAL A 53 -4.77 -10.81 2.71
N LEU A 54 -5.64 -9.96 3.27
CA LEU A 54 -5.49 -8.51 3.22
C LEU A 54 -4.21 -8.03 3.92
N LEU A 55 -3.88 -8.62 5.06
CA LEU A 55 -2.67 -8.30 5.82
C LEU A 55 -1.42 -8.66 5.01
N VAL A 56 -1.38 -9.86 4.42
CA VAL A 56 -0.25 -10.32 3.60
C VAL A 56 -0.11 -9.49 2.33
N VAL A 57 -1.19 -9.28 1.58
CA VAL A 57 -1.16 -8.50 0.33
C VAL A 57 -0.81 -7.04 0.63
N GLY A 58 -1.47 -6.41 1.60
CA GLY A 58 -1.18 -5.04 2.02
C GLY A 58 0.27 -4.89 2.49
N GLY A 59 0.75 -5.82 3.33
CA GLY A 59 2.12 -5.81 3.84
C GLY A 59 3.18 -6.00 2.76
N VAL A 60 3.02 -6.96 1.86
CA VAL A 60 3.96 -7.19 0.74
C VAL A 60 3.99 -5.98 -0.19
N THR A 61 2.83 -5.44 -0.53
CA THR A 61 2.75 -4.27 -1.43
C THR A 61 3.35 -3.03 -0.77
N PHE A 62 3.13 -2.83 0.53
CA PHE A 62 3.77 -1.76 1.31
C PHE A 62 5.29 -1.92 1.35
N ALA A 63 5.79 -3.14 1.59
CA ALA A 63 7.23 -3.41 1.62
C ALA A 63 7.89 -3.15 0.26
N LEU A 64 7.23 -3.52 -0.84
CA LEU A 64 7.71 -3.22 -2.19
C LEU A 64 7.71 -1.72 -2.49
N ALA A 65 6.64 -1.00 -2.11
CA ALA A 65 6.55 0.46 -2.25
C ALA A 65 7.58 1.20 -1.40
N LEU A 66 7.86 0.71 -0.19
CA LEU A 66 8.87 1.28 0.68
C LEU A 66 10.27 1.00 0.13
N ARG A 67 10.51 -0.21 -0.38
CA ARG A 67 11.78 -0.58 -1.02
C ARG A 67 12.06 0.28 -2.25
N SER A 68 11.08 0.49 -3.14
CA SER A 68 11.27 1.35 -4.31
C SER A 68 11.56 2.79 -3.90
N ARG A 69 10.85 3.32 -2.90
CA ARG A 69 11.11 4.67 -2.38
C ARG A 69 12.49 4.80 -1.73
N LEU A 70 12.93 3.81 -0.96
CA LEU A 70 14.28 3.80 -0.36
C LEU A 70 15.38 3.69 -1.42
N SER A 71 15.18 2.90 -2.47
CA SER A 71 16.10 2.86 -3.62
C SER A 71 16.16 4.20 -4.33
N TYR A 72 15.02 4.84 -4.60
CA TYR A 72 14.95 6.15 -5.22
C TYR A 72 15.69 7.22 -4.41
N LEU A 73 15.46 7.27 -3.09
CA LEU A 73 16.15 8.21 -2.20
C LEU A 73 17.65 7.92 -2.07
N ARG A 74 18.08 6.66 -2.19
CA ARG A 74 19.50 6.30 -2.25
C ARG A 74 20.16 6.80 -3.54
N GLU A 75 19.45 6.76 -4.65
CA GLU A 75 19.93 7.23 -5.95
C GLU A 75 19.88 8.76 -6.07
N HIS A 76 18.99 9.43 -5.33
CA HIS A 76 18.82 10.89 -5.32
C HIS A 76 18.94 11.48 -3.88
N PRO A 77 20.12 11.43 -3.24
CA PRO A 77 20.28 11.83 -1.85
C PRO A 77 20.28 13.35 -1.59
N GLY A 78 19.97 14.20 -2.57
CA GLY A 78 20.30 15.63 -2.52
C GLY A 78 19.34 16.63 -3.17
N ASP A 79 18.10 16.26 -3.49
CA ASP A 79 17.07 17.23 -3.95
C ASP A 79 16.21 17.75 -2.78
#